data_AF-A0A9K3M2N2-F1
#
_entry.id   AF-A0A9K3M2N2-F1
#
_cell.length_a   1.000
_cell.length_b   1.000
_cell.length_c   1.000
_cell.angle_alpha   90.00
_cell.angle_beta   90.00
_cell.angle_gamma   90.00
#
_symmetry.space_group_name_H-M   'P 1'
#
loop_
_entity.id
_entity.type
_entity.pdbx_description
1 polymer ?
#
loop_
_entity_poly.entity_id
_entity_poly.type
_entity_poly.pdbx_seq_one_letter_code
_entity_poly.pdbx_strand_id
1 'polypeptide(L)'
;MYDEIPVFNHELWQPFVEEMKLKLETEECPFDAKLEAVLPSVHQWHQANQQAVADLVRETKETKKAIQNDLQSLRQENVDFRRSIVMACAALTKTLEAHAGSVVPEVAGLEELSALMEASSPSTSPRFRPDQQINEDPPADSRPSIMHPKQSSIHNMYCEWHGISPFADPQGGVVGRNKTHGNKWRNEFNPNQYSRTSRIMKAVDHIISSDNLTWQNAVARLEPLYDCSGKSLSNMVELLVDEGLLTKGRPRGAKRKAKEAGIGVENI
;
A
#
# COMPACT_ATOMS: atom_id res chain seq x y z
N MET A 1 -37.12 28.65 -0.86
CA MET A 1 -36.28 27.52 -1.33
C MET A 1 -36.24 26.36 -0.32
N TYR A 2 -36.91 26.47 0.84
CA TYR A 2 -37.02 25.37 1.80
C TYR A 2 -38.46 24.84 1.95
N ASP A 3 -39.43 25.46 1.26
CA ASP A 3 -40.86 25.14 1.37
C ASP A 3 -41.23 23.74 0.84
N GLU A 4 -40.31 23.11 0.09
CA GLU A 4 -40.47 21.78 -0.49
C GLU A 4 -40.10 20.64 0.47
N ILE A 5 -39.49 20.94 1.63
CA ILE A 5 -39.10 19.89 2.59
C ILE A 5 -40.32 19.52 3.44
N PRO A 6 -40.86 18.28 3.33
CA PRO A 6 -42.13 17.90 3.97
C PRO A 6 -42.14 18.07 5.49
N VAL A 7 -40.98 17.99 6.13
CA VAL A 7 -40.83 18.11 7.59
C VAL A 7 -41.19 19.51 8.11
N PHE A 8 -40.97 20.56 7.32
CA PHE A 8 -41.27 21.94 7.71
C PHE A 8 -42.76 22.30 7.60
N ASN A 9 -43.51 21.47 6.87
CA ASN A 9 -44.96 21.61 6.71
C ASN A 9 -45.73 20.70 7.70
N HIS A 10 -45.03 20.01 8.59
CA HIS A 10 -45.65 19.11 9.57
C HIS A 10 -46.26 19.91 10.74
N GLU A 11 -47.45 19.52 11.20
CA GLU A 11 -48.18 20.25 12.26
C GLU A 11 -47.40 20.34 13.59
N LEU A 12 -46.49 19.38 13.83
CA LEU A 12 -45.61 19.35 15.01
C LEU A 12 -44.37 20.26 14.89
N TRP A 13 -44.10 20.83 13.72
CA TRP A 13 -42.90 21.63 13.48
C TRP A 13 -42.94 22.99 14.21
N GLN A 14 -44.06 23.70 14.15
CA GLN A 14 -44.20 25.00 14.82
C GLN A 14 -44.11 24.89 16.34
N PRO A 15 -44.83 23.97 17.03
CA PRO A 15 -44.68 23.77 18.47
C PRO A 15 -43.24 23.46 18.89
N PHE A 16 -42.54 22.66 18.09
CA PHE A 16 -41.13 22.31 18.33
C PHE A 16 -40.20 23.53 18.22
N VAL A 17 -40.38 24.37 17.19
CA VAL A 17 -39.59 25.60 17.02
C VAL A 17 -39.86 26.59 18.14
N GLU A 18 -41.10 26.70 18.60
CA GLU A 18 -41.46 27.54 19.74
C GLU A 18 -40.83 27.04 21.05
N GLU A 19 -40.84 25.73 21.30
CA GLU A 19 -40.17 25.13 22.46
C GLU A 19 -38.66 25.40 22.44
N MET A 20 -38.02 25.25 21.28
CA MET A 20 -36.60 25.57 21.10
C MET A 20 -36.30 27.04 21.39
N LYS A 21 -37.10 27.97 20.85
CA LYS A 21 -36.91 29.40 21.07
C LYS A 21 -37.03 29.76 22.54
N LEU A 22 -38.04 29.22 23.22
CA LEU A 22 -38.26 29.45 24.65
C LEU A 22 -37.05 29.00 25.48
N LYS A 23 -36.48 27.83 25.16
CA LYS A 23 -35.31 27.31 25.87
C LYS A 23 -34.05 28.14 25.62
N LEU A 24 -33.86 28.64 24.41
CA LEU A 24 -32.75 29.52 24.06
C LEU A 24 -32.86 30.91 24.71
N GLU A 25 -34.08 31.41 24.89
CA GLU A 25 -34.33 32.69 25.59
C GLU A 25 -33.99 32.63 27.09
N THR A 26 -34.03 31.44 27.70
CA THR A 26 -33.69 31.24 29.12
C THR A 26 -32.19 31.08 29.39
N GLU A 27 -31.35 30.94 28.37
CA GLU A 27 -29.90 30.78 28.53
C GLU A 27 -29.15 32.10 28.30
N GLU A 28 -28.18 32.41 29.18
CA GLU A 28 -27.37 33.64 29.10
C GLU A 28 -26.56 33.75 27.80
N CYS A 29 -26.23 32.61 27.17
CA CYS A 29 -25.51 32.55 25.92
C CYS A 29 -26.09 31.45 25.03
N PRO A 30 -26.74 31.79 23.90
CA PRO A 30 -27.35 30.80 23.01
C PRO A 30 -26.33 29.89 22.31
N PHE A 31 -25.03 30.21 22.38
CA PHE A 31 -23.95 29.35 21.89
C PHE A 31 -23.43 28.36 22.95
N ASP A 32 -23.73 28.60 24.24
CA ASP A 32 -23.40 27.69 25.34
C ASP A 32 -24.60 26.80 25.72
N ALA A 33 -25.68 26.90 24.94
CA ALA A 33 -26.88 26.11 25.05
C ALA A 33 -26.57 24.62 25.01
N LYS A 34 -26.92 23.89 26.07
CA LYS A 34 -26.66 22.44 26.07
C LYS A 34 -27.61 21.76 25.10
N LEU A 35 -27.05 21.01 24.15
CA LEU A 35 -27.82 20.29 23.12
C LEU A 35 -28.89 19.36 23.72
N GLU A 36 -28.63 18.82 24.91
CA GLU A 36 -29.57 17.99 25.69
C GLU A 36 -30.82 18.74 26.18
N ALA A 37 -30.71 20.05 26.45
CA ALA A 37 -31.83 20.88 26.86
C ALA A 37 -32.71 21.26 25.66
N VAL A 38 -32.07 21.70 24.57
CA VAL A 38 -32.73 22.23 23.38
C VAL A 38 -33.28 21.12 22.48
N LEU A 39 -32.55 20.01 22.34
CA LEU A 39 -32.87 18.90 21.43
C LEU A 39 -32.62 17.53 22.10
N PRO A 40 -33.40 17.15 23.12
CA PRO A 40 -33.16 15.95 23.90
C PRO A 40 -33.14 14.66 23.05
N SER A 41 -34.03 14.55 22.05
CA SER A 41 -34.08 13.40 21.14
C SER A 41 -32.85 13.31 20.23
N VAL A 42 -32.34 14.45 19.75
CA VAL A 42 -31.12 14.49 18.92
C VAL A 42 -29.90 14.15 19.77
N HIS A 43 -29.85 14.65 21.01
CA HIS A 43 -28.80 14.30 21.95
C HIS A 43 -28.79 12.80 22.27
N GLN A 44 -29.95 12.21 22.58
CA GLN A 44 -30.08 10.76 22.82
C GLN A 44 -29.63 9.94 21.60
N TRP A 45 -30.05 10.34 20.40
CA TRP A 45 -29.64 9.67 19.17
C TRP A 45 -28.13 9.78 18.93
N HIS A 46 -27.55 10.95 19.15
CA HIS A 46 -26.12 11.17 19.03
C HIS A 46 -25.33 10.35 20.05
N GLN A 47 -25.79 10.27 21.30
CA GLN A 47 -25.19 9.45 22.33
C GLN A 47 -25.26 7.95 21.99
N ALA A 48 -26.41 7.47 21.50
CA ALA A 48 -26.57 6.09 21.05
C ALA A 48 -25.63 5.76 19.87
N ASN A 49 -25.50 6.67 18.91
CA ASN A 49 -24.57 6.52 17.79
C ASN A 49 -23.12 6.53 18.24
N GLN A 50 -22.73 7.43 19.14
CA GLN A 50 -21.38 7.46 19.70
C GLN A 50 -21.05 6.15 20.41
N GLN A 51 -21.99 5.61 21.18
CA GLN A 51 -21.85 4.32 21.85
C GLN A 51 -21.70 3.18 20.83
N ALA A 52 -22.57 3.11 19.83
CA ALA A 52 -22.51 2.09 18.78
C ALA A 52 -21.18 2.14 17.99
N VAL A 53 -20.69 3.34 17.66
CA VAL A 53 -19.39 3.52 17.01
C VAL A 53 -18.25 3.07 17.93
N ALA A 54 -18.30 3.41 19.22
CA ALA A 54 -17.30 2.97 20.19
C ALA A 54 -17.26 1.44 20.32
N ASP A 55 -18.43 0.79 20.33
CA ASP A 55 -18.56 -0.66 20.37
C ASP A 55 -17.99 -1.31 19.09
N LEU A 56 -18.31 -0.78 17.90
CA LEU A 56 -17.74 -1.24 16.63
C LEU A 56 -16.21 -1.10 16.58
N VAL A 57 -15.67 0.01 17.09
CA VAL A 57 -14.23 0.22 17.19
C VAL A 57 -13.58 -0.80 18.12
N ARG A 58 -14.24 -1.15 19.23
CA ARG A 58 -13.76 -2.20 20.14
C ARG A 58 -13.76 -3.56 19.47
N GLU A 59 -14.87 -3.97 18.86
CA GLU A 59 -14.99 -5.26 18.16
C GLU A 59 -13.94 -5.37 17.04
N THR A 60 -13.77 -4.32 16.24
CA THR A 60 -12.76 -4.28 15.17
C THR A 60 -11.34 -4.48 15.72
N LYS A 61 -11.02 -3.88 16.87
CA LYS A 61 -9.72 -4.07 17.54
C LYS A 61 -9.55 -5.50 18.03
N GLU A 62 -10.59 -6.10 18.58
CA GLU A 62 -10.60 -7.49 19.06
C GLU A 62 -10.43 -8.47 17.89
N THR A 63 -11.20 -8.31 16.81
CA THR A 63 -11.07 -9.12 15.58
C THR A 63 -9.68 -8.99 14.98
N LYS A 64 -9.12 -7.78 14.91
CA LYS A 64 -7.75 -7.56 14.43
C LYS A 64 -6.74 -8.32 15.28
N LYS A 65 -6.90 -8.31 16.60
CA LYS A 65 -6.02 -9.04 17.52
C LYS A 65 -6.15 -10.55 17.34
N ALA A 66 -7.38 -11.06 17.16
CA ALA A 66 -7.63 -12.47 16.88
C ALA A 66 -6.91 -12.91 15.58
N ILE A 67 -7.09 -12.17 14.49
CA ILE A 67 -6.42 -12.44 13.21
C ILE A 67 -4.90 -12.42 13.34
N GLN A 68 -4.34 -11.48 14.11
CA GLN A 68 -2.90 -11.43 14.35
C GLN A 68 -2.38 -12.66 15.10
N ASN A 69 -3.13 -13.12 16.11
CA ASN A 69 -2.79 -14.32 16.86
C ASN A 69 -2.87 -15.57 15.97
N ASP A 70 -3.93 -15.71 15.16
CA ASP A 70 -4.09 -16.84 14.25
C ASP A 70 -2.97 -16.91 13.21
N LEU A 71 -2.61 -15.76 12.62
CA LEU A 71 -1.47 -15.69 11.70
C LEU A 71 -0.14 -16.04 12.38
N GLN A 72 0.03 -15.71 13.65
CA GLN A 72 1.21 -16.10 14.41
C GLN A 72 1.21 -17.61 14.72
N SER A 73 0.05 -18.19 15.06
CA SER A 73 -0.10 -19.65 15.26
C SER A 73 0.22 -20.41 13.98
N LEU A 74 -0.38 -20.02 12.85
CA LEU A 74 -0.14 -20.66 11.55
C LEU A 74 1.33 -20.60 11.13
N ARG A 75 2.03 -19.50 11.42
CA ARG A 75 3.48 -19.41 11.18
C ARG A 75 4.25 -20.40 12.04
N GLN A 76 3.90 -20.50 13.32
CA GLN A 76 4.55 -21.42 14.24
C GLN A 76 4.31 -22.88 13.83
N GLU A 77 3.06 -23.24 13.52
CA GLU A 77 2.69 -24.56 12.99
C GLU A 77 3.45 -24.91 11.70
N ASN A 78 3.65 -23.94 10.79
CA ASN A 78 4.43 -24.17 9.57
C ASN A 78 5.90 -24.46 9.88
N VAL A 79 6.50 -23.72 10.82
CA VAL A 79 7.87 -23.94 11.28
C VAL A 79 8.00 -25.33 11.91
N ASP A 80 7.06 -25.72 12.77
CA ASP A 80 7.08 -27.02 13.44
C ASP A 80 6.82 -28.18 12.47
N PHE A 81 5.93 -28.00 11.48
CA PHE A 81 5.72 -28.95 10.40
C PHE A 81 6.99 -29.16 9.56
N ARG A 82 7.66 -28.07 9.18
CA ARG A 82 8.95 -28.15 8.44
C ARG A 82 10.02 -28.87 9.26
N ARG A 83 10.13 -28.55 10.56
CA ARG A 83 11.05 -29.25 11.46
C ARG A 83 10.74 -30.75 11.53
N SER A 84 9.46 -31.12 11.61
CA SER A 84 9.02 -32.52 11.62
C SER A 84 9.44 -33.26 10.34
N ILE A 85 9.27 -32.65 9.16
CA ILE A 85 9.74 -33.22 7.88
C ILE A 85 11.24 -33.46 7.91
N VAL A 86 12.04 -32.47 8.31
CA VAL A 86 13.51 -32.61 8.36
C VAL A 86 13.92 -33.76 9.30
N MET A 87 13.28 -33.86 10.47
CA MET A 87 13.51 -34.95 11.42
C MET A 87 13.15 -36.32 10.84
N ALA A 88 12.03 -36.42 10.13
CA ALA A 88 11.60 -37.66 9.47
C ALA A 88 12.58 -38.09 8.36
N CYS A 89 13.01 -37.13 7.52
CA CYS A 89 14.02 -37.38 6.49
C CYS A 89 15.34 -37.86 7.09
N ALA A 90 15.83 -37.21 8.15
CA ALA A 90 17.06 -37.62 8.84
C ALA A 90 16.96 -39.04 9.43
N ALA A 91 15.80 -39.40 9.99
CA ALA A 91 15.55 -40.75 10.51
C ALA A 91 15.55 -41.81 9.39
N LEU A 92 14.95 -41.50 8.25
CA LEU A 92 14.95 -42.38 7.07
C LEU A 92 16.37 -42.58 6.54
N THR A 93 17.16 -41.51 6.42
CA THR A 93 18.57 -41.60 5.99
C THR A 93 19.37 -42.52 6.91
N LYS A 94 19.28 -42.34 8.23
CA LYS A 94 19.95 -43.22 9.21
C LYS A 94 19.52 -44.68 9.08
N THR A 95 18.23 -44.92 8.81
CA THR A 95 17.71 -46.28 8.65
C THR A 95 18.24 -46.93 7.38
N LEU A 96 18.34 -46.18 6.28
CA LEU A 96 18.91 -46.65 5.03
C LEU A 96 20.42 -46.94 5.16
N GLU A 97 21.17 -46.06 5.83
CA GLU A 97 22.60 -46.26 6.13
C GLU A 97 22.85 -47.55 6.92
N ALA A 98 22.00 -47.84 7.91
CA ALA A 98 22.11 -49.05 8.72
C ALA A 98 21.85 -50.35 7.92
N HIS A 99 21.04 -50.28 6.85
CA HIS A 99 20.70 -51.45 6.04
C HIS A 99 21.58 -51.61 4.79
N ALA A 100 22.17 -50.53 4.27
CA ALA A 100 22.83 -50.52 2.96
C ALA A 100 24.32 -50.94 2.98
N GLY A 101 24.94 -51.16 4.14
CA GLY A 101 26.27 -51.75 4.21
C GLY A 101 27.33 -51.05 3.35
N SER A 102 27.56 -49.76 3.62
CA SER A 102 28.69 -48.95 3.10
C SER A 102 28.67 -48.57 1.61
N VAL A 103 29.08 -47.31 1.39
CA VAL A 103 29.26 -46.55 0.13
C VAL A 103 27.98 -45.92 -0.43
N VAL A 104 27.65 -44.73 0.08
CA VAL A 104 26.85 -43.73 -0.65
C VAL A 104 27.66 -42.42 -0.67
N PRO A 105 27.64 -41.64 -1.77
CA PRO A 105 28.44 -40.44 -1.92
C PRO A 105 28.04 -39.38 -0.88
N GLU A 106 29.02 -38.57 -0.50
CA GLU A 106 28.92 -37.38 0.35
C GLU A 106 27.79 -36.47 -0.14
N VAL A 107 26.59 -36.66 0.42
CA VAL A 107 25.46 -35.76 0.22
C VAL A 107 25.76 -34.53 1.05
N ALA A 108 25.92 -33.39 0.36
CA ALA A 108 26.08 -32.07 0.94
C ALA A 108 25.21 -31.92 2.21
N GLY A 109 25.86 -31.54 3.31
CA GLY A 109 25.36 -31.74 4.66
C GLY A 109 23.94 -31.24 4.87
N LEU A 110 23.15 -31.97 5.66
CA LEU A 110 21.78 -31.62 6.05
C LEU A 110 21.62 -30.17 6.55
N GLU A 111 22.69 -29.56 7.06
CA GLU A 111 22.71 -28.14 7.45
C GLU A 111 22.54 -27.16 6.28
N GLU A 112 23.01 -27.53 5.07
CA GLU A 112 22.91 -26.70 3.88
C GLU A 112 21.48 -26.70 3.30
N LEU A 113 20.77 -27.83 3.40
CA LEU A 113 19.33 -27.92 3.11
C LEU A 113 18.48 -27.14 4.13
N SER A 114 18.91 -27.11 5.40
CA SER A 114 18.27 -26.28 6.44
C SER A 114 18.43 -24.79 6.12
N ALA A 115 19.65 -24.34 5.76
CA ALA A 115 19.94 -22.96 5.40
C ALA A 115 19.23 -22.50 4.11
N LEU A 116 19.15 -23.35 3.08
CA LEU A 116 18.42 -23.07 1.84
C LEU A 116 16.90 -22.97 2.04
N MET A 117 16.34 -23.72 2.99
CA MET A 117 14.91 -23.64 3.35
C MET A 117 14.56 -22.43 4.22
N GLU A 118 15.51 -21.90 5.01
CA GLU A 118 15.33 -20.64 5.74
C GLU A 118 15.42 -19.41 4.83
N ALA A 119 16.32 -19.44 3.83
CA ALA A 119 16.52 -18.35 2.87
C ALA A 119 15.33 -18.12 1.90
N SER A 120 14.41 -19.08 1.79
CA SER A 120 13.24 -19.04 0.89
C SER A 120 11.93 -18.64 1.59
N SER A 121 11.99 -18.21 2.85
CA SER A 121 10.84 -17.55 3.49
C SER A 121 10.72 -16.10 3.00
N PRO A 122 9.60 -15.67 2.38
CA PRO A 122 9.40 -14.26 2.05
C PRO A 122 9.24 -13.45 3.33
N SER A 123 10.37 -12.94 3.83
CA SER A 123 10.42 -11.98 4.93
C SER A 123 9.98 -10.61 4.40
N THR A 124 8.67 -10.38 4.34
CA THR A 124 8.12 -9.03 4.54
C THR A 124 6.65 -9.12 4.93
N SER A 125 6.38 -9.17 6.24
CA SER A 125 5.07 -8.75 6.75
C SER A 125 4.81 -7.32 6.27
N PRO A 126 3.68 -7.03 5.61
CA PRO A 126 3.26 -5.65 5.38
C PRO A 126 3.08 -4.98 6.75
N ARG A 127 3.82 -3.91 7.00
CA ARG A 127 3.64 -3.07 8.19
C ARG A 127 2.25 -2.43 8.06
N PHE A 128 1.27 -3.01 8.74
CA PHE A 128 -0.10 -2.47 8.83
C PHE A 128 0.00 -1.05 9.43
N ARG A 129 -0.29 -0.02 8.62
CA ARG A 129 -0.60 1.32 9.13
C ARG A 129 -2.08 1.32 9.51
N PRO A 130 -2.46 1.39 10.79
CA PRO A 130 -3.84 1.62 11.15
C PRO A 130 -4.12 3.12 10.98
N ASP A 131 -4.69 3.53 9.85
CA ASP A 131 -5.43 4.79 9.66
C ASP A 131 -5.94 4.92 8.20
N GLN A 132 -6.65 3.90 7.71
CA GLN A 132 -7.52 4.07 6.54
C GLN A 132 -8.92 3.64 6.96
N GLN A 133 -9.72 4.63 7.33
CA GLN A 133 -11.17 4.51 7.54
C GLN A 133 -11.79 3.94 6.26
N ILE A 134 -12.48 2.81 6.42
CA ILE A 134 -13.36 2.24 5.40
C ILE A 134 -14.63 3.11 5.44
N ASN A 135 -14.67 4.13 4.60
CA ASN A 135 -15.90 4.85 4.29
C ASN A 135 -16.49 4.27 3.00
N GLU A 136 -17.81 4.19 2.98
CA GLU A 136 -18.67 3.69 1.92
C GLU A 136 -18.28 4.22 0.53
N ASP A 137 -18.50 3.39 -0.49
CA ASP A 137 -18.15 3.67 -1.89
C ASP A 137 -18.67 5.06 -2.32
N PRO A 138 -17.78 6.03 -2.59
CA PRO A 138 -18.19 7.33 -3.07
C PRO A 138 -18.66 7.25 -4.53
N PRO A 139 -19.48 8.20 -5.00
CA PRO A 139 -19.96 8.25 -6.39
C PRO A 139 -18.78 8.18 -7.36
N ALA A 140 -18.99 7.55 -8.52
CA ALA A 140 -17.97 7.16 -9.50
C ALA A 140 -17.01 8.29 -9.97
N ASP A 141 -17.34 9.55 -9.69
CA ASP A 141 -16.53 10.74 -9.98
C ASP A 141 -15.51 11.11 -8.88
N SER A 142 -15.45 10.35 -7.78
CA SER A 142 -14.54 10.59 -6.65
C SER A 142 -13.59 9.40 -6.42
N ARG A 143 -12.76 9.05 -7.41
CA ARG A 143 -11.71 8.04 -7.21
C ARG A 143 -10.31 8.67 -7.07
N PRO A 144 -9.91 9.12 -5.86
CA PRO A 144 -8.54 9.51 -5.57
C PRO A 144 -7.72 8.27 -5.20
N SER A 145 -7.37 7.46 -6.20
CA SER A 145 -6.14 6.66 -6.19
C SER A 145 -5.82 6.24 -7.61
N ILE A 146 -5.19 7.18 -8.32
CA ILE A 146 -4.86 7.07 -9.75
C ILE A 146 -3.59 6.24 -9.99
N MET A 147 -2.82 5.91 -8.94
CA MET A 147 -1.63 5.06 -9.06
C MET A 147 -1.64 3.95 -8.02
N HIS A 148 -1.77 2.69 -8.45
CA HIS A 148 -1.84 1.55 -7.55
C HIS A 148 -0.55 1.45 -6.73
N PRO A 149 -0.61 1.39 -5.37
CA PRO A 149 0.57 1.41 -4.50
C PRO A 149 1.55 0.24 -4.75
N LYS A 150 1.03 -0.87 -5.28
CA LYS A 150 1.80 -2.07 -5.59
C LYS A 150 1.49 -2.49 -7.02
N GLN A 151 2.48 -2.35 -7.89
CA GLN A 151 2.40 -2.78 -9.28
C GLN A 151 2.84 -4.23 -9.36
N SER A 152 1.93 -5.11 -9.80
CA SER A 152 2.21 -6.55 -9.94
C SER A 152 3.09 -6.88 -11.15
N SER A 153 3.12 -5.99 -12.15
CA SER A 153 3.88 -6.12 -13.40
C SER A 153 4.27 -4.77 -13.99
N ILE A 154 5.30 -4.74 -14.86
CA ILE A 154 5.64 -3.55 -15.67
C ILE A 154 4.51 -3.26 -16.66
N HIS A 155 3.84 -4.30 -17.18
CA HIS A 155 2.68 -4.15 -18.04
C HIS A 155 1.56 -3.31 -17.41
N ASN A 156 1.14 -3.66 -16.18
CA ASN A 156 0.09 -2.91 -15.48
C ASN A 156 0.53 -1.47 -15.19
N MET A 157 1.80 -1.30 -14.83
CA MET A 157 2.40 0.01 -14.59
C MET A 157 2.37 0.89 -15.85
N TYR A 158 2.67 0.32 -17.02
CA TYR A 158 2.60 1.03 -18.30
C TYR A 158 1.16 1.38 -18.69
N CYS A 159 0.25 0.42 -18.58
CA CYS A 159 -1.16 0.64 -18.88
C CYS A 159 -1.77 1.73 -17.99
N GLU A 160 -1.50 1.72 -16.69
CA GLU A 160 -1.93 2.78 -15.77
C GLU A 160 -1.28 4.13 -16.11
N TRP A 161 0.02 4.14 -16.41
CA TRP A 161 0.74 5.36 -16.74
C TRP A 161 0.16 6.06 -17.98
N HIS A 162 -0.25 5.28 -18.99
CA HIS A 162 -0.78 5.78 -20.26
C HIS A 162 -2.31 5.77 -20.37
N GLY A 163 -3.03 5.26 -19.37
CA GLY A 163 -4.50 5.15 -19.41
C GLY A 163 -4.99 4.13 -20.43
N ILE A 164 -4.34 2.97 -20.52
CA ILE A 164 -4.69 1.86 -21.39
C ILE A 164 -5.40 0.79 -20.55
N SER A 165 -6.34 0.05 -21.15
CA SER A 165 -7.10 -1.02 -20.50
C SER A 165 -6.20 -1.95 -19.66
N PRO A 166 -6.56 -2.27 -18.40
CA PRO A 166 -7.84 -1.99 -17.74
C PRO A 166 -7.97 -0.59 -17.12
N PHE A 167 -6.94 0.25 -17.20
CA PHE A 167 -6.88 1.56 -16.54
C PHE A 167 -7.28 2.73 -17.46
N ALA A 168 -8.14 2.46 -18.43
CA ALA A 168 -8.60 3.49 -19.36
C ALA A 168 -9.38 4.56 -18.60
N ASP A 169 -8.97 5.82 -18.78
CA ASP A 169 -9.66 6.97 -18.22
C ASP A 169 -9.81 8.10 -19.27
N PRO A 170 -10.75 9.04 -19.07
CA PRO A 170 -10.96 10.15 -20.00
C PRO A 170 -9.75 11.08 -20.14
N GLN A 171 -8.77 10.98 -19.24
CA GLN A 171 -7.64 11.89 -19.17
C GLN A 171 -6.36 11.28 -19.77
N GLY A 172 -6.36 10.02 -20.22
CA GLY A 172 -5.17 9.34 -20.76
C GLY A 172 -4.14 8.96 -19.69
N GLY A 173 -4.60 8.54 -18.52
CA GLY A 173 -3.77 8.06 -17.41
C GLY A 173 -2.93 9.16 -16.76
N VAL A 174 -1.78 8.77 -16.22
CA VAL A 174 -0.84 9.70 -15.56
C VAL A 174 -0.23 10.67 -16.57
N VAL A 175 0.09 10.20 -17.78
CA VAL A 175 0.68 11.02 -18.85
C VAL A 175 -0.26 12.13 -19.28
N GLY A 176 -1.52 11.81 -19.60
CA GLY A 176 -2.45 12.82 -20.06
C GLY A 176 -2.86 13.79 -18.94
N ARG A 177 -2.97 13.35 -17.68
CA ARG A 177 -3.11 14.27 -16.53
C ARG A 177 -1.93 15.23 -16.36
N ASN A 178 -0.69 14.75 -16.54
CA ASN A 178 0.49 15.62 -16.53
C ASN A 178 0.42 16.68 -17.63
N LYS A 179 -0.16 16.34 -18.78
CA LYS A 179 -0.37 17.29 -19.89
C LYS A 179 -1.46 18.31 -19.57
N THR A 180 -2.57 17.89 -18.97
CA THR A 180 -3.75 18.75 -18.72
C THR A 180 -3.57 19.64 -17.48
N HIS A 181 -3.05 19.10 -16.38
CA HIS A 181 -3.02 19.76 -15.07
C HIS A 181 -1.59 20.09 -14.56
N GLY A 182 -0.56 19.73 -15.32
CA GLY A 182 0.83 19.99 -14.96
C GLY A 182 1.30 19.18 -13.74
N ASN A 183 1.99 19.84 -12.80
CA ASN A 183 2.52 19.18 -11.59
C ASN A 183 1.61 19.31 -10.37
N LYS A 184 0.62 20.21 -10.37
CA LYS A 184 -0.17 20.56 -9.17
C LYS A 184 -1.02 19.40 -8.65
N TRP A 185 -1.57 18.61 -9.56
CA TRP A 185 -2.37 17.43 -9.22
C TRP A 185 -1.54 16.30 -8.58
N ARG A 186 -0.20 16.38 -8.64
CA ARG A 186 0.67 15.35 -8.07
C ARG A 186 0.77 15.38 -6.54
N ASN A 187 0.20 16.39 -5.90
CA ASN A 187 0.24 16.56 -4.45
C ASN A 187 -0.44 15.42 -3.68
N GLU A 188 -1.31 14.68 -4.35
CA GLU A 188 -2.03 13.53 -3.78
C GLU A 188 -1.24 12.22 -3.87
N PHE A 189 -0.09 12.20 -4.57
CA PHE A 189 0.70 10.98 -4.77
C PHE A 189 1.84 10.88 -3.77
N ASN A 190 2.24 9.63 -3.52
CA ASN A 190 3.55 9.38 -2.98
C ASN A 190 4.62 9.87 -3.99
N PRO A 191 5.41 10.92 -3.66
CA PRO A 191 6.35 11.51 -4.62
C PRO A 191 7.45 10.52 -5.02
N ASN A 192 7.80 9.59 -4.12
CA ASN A 192 8.81 8.58 -4.40
C ASN A 192 8.30 7.53 -5.39
N GLN A 193 7.04 7.12 -5.28
CA GLN A 193 6.41 6.19 -6.22
C GLN A 193 6.34 6.81 -7.60
N TYR A 194 5.77 8.01 -7.72
CA TYR A 194 5.68 8.74 -8.99
C TYR A 194 7.04 8.89 -9.67
N SER A 195 8.05 9.35 -8.91
CA SER A 195 9.40 9.57 -9.44
C SER A 195 10.03 8.29 -9.98
N ARG A 196 9.91 7.17 -9.25
CA ARG A 196 10.48 5.88 -9.67
C ARG A 196 9.73 5.30 -10.87
N THR A 197 8.40 5.28 -10.83
CA THR A 197 7.56 4.86 -11.97
C THR A 197 7.90 5.68 -13.21
N SER A 198 8.00 7.01 -13.11
CA SER A 198 8.38 7.88 -14.23
C SER A 198 9.74 7.51 -14.84
N ARG A 199 10.72 7.13 -14.00
CA ARG A 199 12.04 6.70 -14.49
C ARG A 199 11.98 5.35 -15.20
N ILE A 200 11.19 4.40 -14.70
CA ILE A 200 10.97 3.11 -15.36
C ILE A 200 10.30 3.32 -16.71
N MET A 201 9.27 4.17 -16.79
CA MET A 201 8.60 4.50 -18.06
C MET A 201 9.54 5.15 -19.07
N LYS A 202 10.45 6.04 -18.63
CA LYS A 202 11.49 6.59 -19.51
C LYS A 202 12.44 5.51 -20.07
N ALA A 203 12.71 4.46 -19.31
CA ALA A 203 13.51 3.34 -19.81
C ALA A 203 12.72 2.52 -20.86
N VAL A 204 11.41 2.33 -20.64
CA VAL A 204 10.52 1.73 -21.65
C VAL A 204 10.53 2.56 -22.94
N ASP A 205 10.31 3.87 -22.84
CA ASP A 205 10.33 4.79 -23.99
C ASP A 205 11.68 4.77 -24.72
N HIS A 206 12.78 4.66 -23.97
CA HIS A 206 14.12 4.52 -24.54
C HIS A 206 14.25 3.23 -25.36
N ILE A 207 13.82 2.08 -24.83
CA ILE A 207 13.86 0.79 -25.54
C ILE A 207 12.98 0.83 -26.80
N ILE A 208 11.77 1.41 -26.69
CA ILE A 208 10.88 1.59 -27.84
C ILE A 208 11.60 2.40 -28.93
N SER A 209 12.29 3.47 -28.54
CA SER A 209 12.97 4.37 -29.48
C SER A 209 14.26 3.80 -30.05
N SER A 210 15.08 3.10 -29.24
CA SER A 210 16.39 2.57 -29.65
C SER A 210 16.26 1.33 -30.52
N ASP A 211 15.30 0.46 -30.19
CA ASP A 211 15.19 -0.87 -30.79
C ASP A 211 14.02 -0.95 -31.78
N ASN A 212 13.28 0.16 -31.95
CA ASN A 212 12.08 0.27 -32.79
C ASN A 212 11.03 -0.82 -32.48
N LEU A 213 10.82 -1.10 -31.19
CA LEU A 213 9.91 -2.12 -30.71
C LEU A 213 8.53 -1.53 -30.41
N THR A 214 7.50 -2.37 -30.45
CA THR A 214 6.21 -2.03 -29.85
C THR A 214 6.35 -1.92 -28.34
N TRP A 215 5.49 -1.13 -27.69
CA TRP A 215 5.53 -0.96 -26.24
C TRP A 215 5.34 -2.29 -25.50
N GLN A 216 4.51 -3.20 -26.04
CA GLN A 216 4.31 -4.53 -25.45
C GLN A 216 5.62 -5.33 -25.40
N ASN A 217 6.41 -5.28 -26.47
CA ASN A 217 7.69 -5.98 -26.54
C ASN A 217 8.75 -5.32 -25.64
N ALA A 218 8.75 -3.98 -25.56
CA ALA A 218 9.63 -3.25 -24.66
C ALA A 218 9.33 -3.57 -23.18
N VAL A 219 8.04 -3.61 -22.81
CA VAL A 219 7.58 -4.02 -21.48
C VAL A 219 7.97 -5.47 -21.20
N ALA A 220 7.70 -6.39 -22.13
CA ALA A 220 8.00 -7.82 -21.97
C ALA A 220 9.50 -8.07 -21.75
N ARG A 221 10.37 -7.25 -22.34
CA ARG A 221 11.82 -7.30 -22.11
C ARG A 221 12.24 -6.88 -20.70
N LEU A 222 11.51 -5.95 -20.08
CA LEU A 222 11.80 -5.46 -18.73
C LEU A 222 11.13 -6.27 -17.62
N GLU A 223 10.10 -7.05 -17.93
CA GLU A 223 9.36 -7.85 -16.95
C GLU A 223 10.27 -8.80 -16.14
N PRO A 224 11.22 -9.56 -16.76
CA PRO A 224 12.12 -10.43 -16.00
C PRO A 224 13.02 -9.66 -15.03
N LEU A 225 13.48 -8.47 -15.41
CA LEU A 225 14.29 -7.61 -14.52
C LEU A 225 13.45 -7.13 -13.33
N TYR A 226 12.18 -6.83 -13.56
CA TYR A 226 11.26 -6.43 -12.50
C TYR A 226 10.99 -7.57 -11.52
N ASP A 227 10.81 -8.80 -12.02
CA ASP A 227 10.71 -9.99 -11.18
C ASP A 227 11.99 -10.22 -10.37
N CYS A 228 13.17 -10.16 -10.99
CA CYS A 228 14.47 -10.28 -10.30
C CYS A 228 14.68 -9.20 -9.23
N SER A 229 14.11 -8.01 -9.42
CA SER A 229 14.16 -6.92 -8.45
C SER A 229 13.29 -7.14 -7.19
N GLY A 230 12.52 -8.24 -7.16
CA GLY A 230 11.50 -8.49 -6.14
C GLY A 230 10.28 -7.57 -6.30
N LYS A 231 9.99 -7.12 -7.54
CA LYS A 231 8.92 -6.15 -7.86
C LYS A 231 9.02 -4.85 -7.05
N SER A 232 10.25 -4.42 -6.79
CA SER A 232 10.56 -3.19 -6.07
C SER A 232 10.93 -2.08 -7.07
N LEU A 233 10.17 -0.98 -7.06
CA LEU A 233 10.46 0.16 -7.94
C LEU A 233 11.86 0.76 -7.70
N SER A 234 12.38 0.70 -6.47
CA SER A 234 13.72 1.19 -6.15
C SER A 234 14.80 0.32 -6.80
N ASN A 235 14.71 -0.99 -6.56
CA ASN A 235 15.68 -1.97 -7.07
C ASN A 235 15.62 -2.01 -8.60
N MET A 236 14.42 -1.92 -9.19
CA MET A 236 14.27 -1.84 -10.65
C MET A 236 14.98 -0.63 -11.24
N VAL A 237 14.87 0.54 -10.60
CA VAL A 237 15.56 1.75 -11.09
C VAL A 237 17.08 1.62 -10.99
N GLU A 238 17.60 0.91 -9.98
CA GLU A 238 19.02 0.61 -9.85
C GLU A 238 19.49 -0.34 -10.97
N LEU A 239 18.78 -1.44 -11.20
CA LEU A 239 19.05 -2.37 -12.30
C LEU A 239 19.02 -1.66 -13.67
N LEU A 240 18.04 -0.78 -13.91
CA LEU A 240 17.96 -0.01 -15.15
C LEU A 240 19.13 0.98 -15.33
N VAL A 241 19.72 1.47 -14.24
CA VAL A 241 20.94 2.30 -14.31
C VAL A 241 22.15 1.42 -14.63
N ASP A 242 22.24 0.24 -14.03
CA ASP A 242 23.35 -0.70 -14.23
C ASP A 242 23.34 -1.28 -15.67
N GLU A 243 22.16 -1.54 -16.23
CA GLU A 243 21.96 -1.91 -17.65
C GLU A 243 22.22 -0.75 -18.63
N GLY A 244 22.52 0.45 -18.14
CA GLY A 244 22.80 1.62 -18.99
C GLY A 244 21.56 2.24 -19.67
N LEU A 245 20.36 1.80 -19.33
CA LEU A 245 19.09 2.35 -19.85
C LEU A 245 18.73 3.69 -19.21
N LEU A 246 19.24 3.96 -18.02
CA LEU A 246 19.08 5.22 -17.31
C LEU A 246 20.44 5.84 -16.97
N THR A 247 20.54 7.16 -17.12
CA THR A 247 21.72 7.88 -16.66
C THR A 247 21.75 7.93 -15.13
N LYS A 248 22.93 7.64 -14.55
CA LYS A 248 23.14 7.79 -13.11
C LYS A 248 22.99 9.26 -12.72
N GLY A 249 22.01 9.54 -11.87
CA GLY A 249 21.77 10.89 -11.39
C GLY A 249 23.03 11.44 -10.70
N ARG A 250 23.43 12.67 -11.05
CA ARG A 250 24.52 13.34 -10.34
C ARG A 250 24.10 13.53 -8.86
N PRO A 251 24.98 13.24 -7.89
CA PRO A 251 24.65 13.46 -6.48
C PRO A 251 24.30 14.94 -6.25
N ARG A 252 23.13 15.20 -5.66
CA ARG A 252 22.69 16.56 -5.32
C ARG A 252 23.35 17.02 -4.01
N GLY A 253 24.03 18.19 -4.07
CA GLY A 253 24.39 19.09 -2.97
C GLY A 253 24.78 18.51 -1.59
N ALA A 254 26.10 18.44 -1.34
CA ALA A 254 26.86 18.54 -0.06
C ALA A 254 28.22 17.85 -0.25
N LYS A 255 28.21 16.61 -0.79
CA LYS A 255 29.43 15.88 -1.17
C LYS A 255 30.18 16.48 -2.36
N ARG A 256 29.52 17.33 -3.15
CA ARG A 256 30.17 18.07 -4.23
C ARG A 256 31.17 19.12 -3.69
N LYS A 257 30.85 19.78 -2.56
CA LYS A 257 31.81 20.68 -1.89
C LYS A 257 32.96 19.91 -1.23
N ALA A 258 32.76 18.69 -0.73
CA ALA A 258 33.87 17.91 -0.15
C ALA A 258 34.86 17.40 -1.22
N LYS A 259 34.37 17.04 -2.42
CA LYS A 259 35.22 16.56 -3.52
C LYS A 259 35.84 17.71 -4.34
N GLU A 260 35.18 18.86 -4.45
CA GLU A 260 35.75 20.09 -5.05
C GLU A 260 36.64 20.88 -4.06
N ALA A 261 36.55 20.65 -2.74
CA ALA A 261 37.41 21.30 -1.72
C ALA A 261 38.68 20.53 -1.35
N GLY A 262 39.02 19.43 -2.05
CA GLY A 262 40.33 18.79 -1.91
C GLY A 262 40.71 18.35 -0.49
N ILE A 263 39.75 17.94 0.34
CA ILE A 263 40.10 17.28 1.61
C ILE A 263 40.30 15.81 1.29
N GLY A 264 41.55 15.46 0.98
CA GLY A 264 42.02 14.09 0.95
C GLY A 264 41.80 13.47 2.32
N VAL A 265 40.85 12.54 2.41
CA VAL A 265 40.87 11.53 3.47
C VAL A 265 41.78 10.44 2.92
N GLU A 266 43.04 10.48 3.34
CA GLU A 266 43.96 9.36 3.20
C GLU A 266 43.39 8.14 3.94
N ASN A 267 43.54 6.99 3.29
CA ASN A 267 43.25 5.69 3.85
C ASN A 267 44.10 5.45 5.11
N ILE A 268 43.44 5.08 6.21
CA ILE A 268 43.88 4.01 7.12
C ILE A 268 42.65 3.15 7.41
#